data_AF-A0A8T2PB54-F1
#
_entry.id   AF-A0A8T2PB54-F1
#
_cell.length_a   1.000
_cell.length_b   1.000
_cell.length_c   1.000
_cell.angle_alpha   90.00
_cell.angle_beta   90.00
_cell.angle_gamma   90.00
#
_symmetry.space_group_name_H-M   'P 1'
#
loop_
_entity.id
_entity.type
_entity.pdbx_description
1 polymer ?
#
loop_
_entity_poly.entity_id
_entity_poly.type
_entity_poly.pdbx_seq_one_letter_code
_entity_poly.pdbx_strand_id
1 'polypeptide(L)'
;MFLTTKPPIHTYVNVHAYCVYIYKKFSFYLGHCPKIKVTFSKNMKEDTRKTYACFAPIVDYVYVVKVLKSTEDGVFRYYTLVIIRVLQRGRDEIVKDAEREVIQRKSCDGFEMKVSSNYLIMGKDGTVTHTLDANQHFRYFLNNEVWIEEIPEERKCKATINRKACQLLQTFLQDYELQQCSD
;
A
#
# COMPACT_ATOMS: atom_id res chain seq x y z
N MET A 1 46.07 -37.80 -27.69
CA MET A 1 46.30 -36.40 -28.08
C MET A 1 44.93 -35.75 -28.26
N PHE A 2 44.61 -34.83 -27.34
CA PHE A 2 43.48 -33.88 -27.27
C PHE A 2 42.04 -34.33 -27.55
N LEU A 3 41.30 -34.59 -26.47
CA LEU A 3 39.84 -34.39 -26.41
C LEU A 3 39.56 -32.88 -26.51
N THR A 4 38.91 -32.42 -27.57
CA THR A 4 38.41 -31.05 -27.68
C THR A 4 37.06 -30.93 -27.00
N THR A 5 37.05 -30.73 -25.67
CA THR A 5 35.84 -30.30 -24.97
C THR A 5 35.59 -28.83 -25.29
N LYS A 6 34.56 -28.56 -26.10
CA LYS A 6 33.97 -27.22 -26.27
C LYS A 6 33.54 -26.69 -24.89
N PRO A 7 33.92 -25.47 -24.49
CA PRO A 7 33.39 -24.86 -23.27
C PRO A 7 31.91 -24.50 -23.46
N PRO A 8 31.07 -24.64 -22.41
CA PRO A 8 29.65 -24.35 -22.49
C PRO A 8 29.41 -22.83 -22.62
N ILE A 9 28.38 -22.52 -23.40
CA ILE A 9 27.94 -21.19 -23.79
C ILE A 9 27.61 -20.36 -22.53
N HIS A 10 28.30 -19.23 -22.37
CA HIS A 10 27.97 -18.20 -21.38
C HIS A 10 26.49 -17.83 -21.49
N THR A 11 25.72 -18.07 -20.42
CA THR A 11 24.42 -17.41 -20.22
C THR A 11 24.67 -15.91 -20.15
N TYR A 12 24.28 -15.19 -21.19
CA TYR A 12 24.27 -13.73 -21.18
C TYR A 12 23.35 -13.27 -20.04
N VAL A 13 23.94 -12.77 -18.95
CA VAL A 13 23.21 -12.00 -17.95
C VAL A 13 22.70 -10.78 -18.69
N ASN A 14 21.37 -10.65 -18.84
CA ASN A 14 20.77 -9.49 -19.46
C ASN A 14 21.08 -8.28 -18.56
N VAL A 15 22.12 -7.53 -18.91
CA VAL A 15 22.65 -6.40 -18.13
C VAL A 15 21.57 -5.35 -17.88
N HIS A 16 20.64 -5.19 -18.83
CA HIS A 16 19.49 -4.30 -18.67
C HIS A 16 18.57 -4.80 -17.54
N ALA A 17 18.19 -6.08 -17.57
CA ALA A 17 17.37 -6.67 -16.50
C ALA A 17 18.07 -6.60 -15.13
N TYR A 18 19.39 -6.82 -15.09
CA TYR A 18 20.18 -6.74 -13.86
C TYR A 18 20.30 -5.30 -13.33
N CYS A 19 20.50 -4.32 -14.21
CA CYS A 19 20.57 -2.90 -13.84
C CYS A 19 19.20 -2.39 -13.35
N VAL A 20 18.11 -2.78 -14.02
CA VAL A 20 16.73 -2.51 -13.57
C VAL A 20 16.47 -3.16 -12.21
N TYR A 21 16.94 -4.38 -11.99
CA TYR A 21 16.83 -5.07 -10.70
C TYR A 21 17.58 -4.34 -9.59
N ILE A 22 18.85 -3.95 -9.82
CA ILE A 22 19.64 -3.18 -8.84
C ILE A 22 19.00 -1.83 -8.57
N TYR A 23 18.57 -1.10 -9.60
CA TYR A 23 17.94 0.21 -9.45
C TYR A 23 16.63 0.11 -8.67
N LYS A 24 15.76 -0.85 -8.99
CA LYS A 24 14.53 -1.09 -8.21
C LYS A 24 14.85 -1.46 -6.78
N LYS A 25 15.81 -2.38 -6.56
CA LYS A 25 16.27 -2.77 -5.23
C LYS A 25 16.78 -1.55 -4.44
N PHE A 26 17.56 -0.67 -5.06
CA PHE A 26 18.08 0.55 -4.44
C PHE A 26 16.99 1.60 -4.15
N SER A 27 16.02 1.77 -5.06
CA SER A 27 14.85 2.65 -4.87
C SER A 27 14.01 2.21 -3.66
N PHE A 28 13.86 0.89 -3.45
CA PHE A 28 13.23 0.37 -2.23
C PHE A 28 13.97 0.76 -0.94
N TYR A 29 15.30 0.95 -0.98
CA TYR A 29 16.07 1.38 0.21
C TYR A 29 16.06 2.90 0.41
N LEU A 30 16.02 3.71 -0.67
CA LEU A 30 16.20 5.18 -0.62
C LEU A 30 14.94 6.01 -0.90
N GLY A 31 13.78 5.40 -1.11
CA GLY A 31 12.51 6.12 -1.33
C GLY A 31 12.11 7.05 -0.17
N HIS A 32 11.07 7.86 -0.34
CA HIS A 32 10.53 8.67 0.76
C HIS A 32 9.58 7.85 1.65
N CYS A 33 9.48 8.23 2.92
CA CYS A 33 8.64 7.54 3.90
C CYS A 33 7.15 7.86 3.72
N PRO A 34 6.26 6.91 4.04
CA PRO A 34 4.82 7.15 4.07
C PRO A 34 4.47 8.21 5.12
N LYS A 35 3.38 8.94 4.88
CA LYS A 35 2.85 9.95 5.82
C LYS A 35 1.44 9.55 6.26
N ILE A 36 1.23 9.34 7.56
CA ILE A 36 -0.10 9.06 8.10
C ILE A 36 -1.00 10.27 7.89
N LYS A 37 -2.18 10.00 7.34
CA LYS A 37 -3.29 10.94 7.32
C LYS A 37 -4.14 10.69 8.56
N VAL A 38 -4.41 11.75 9.31
CA VAL A 38 -5.19 11.68 10.55
C VAL A 38 -6.60 12.17 10.26
N THR A 39 -7.60 11.32 10.47
CA THR A 39 -9.02 11.64 10.22
C THR A 39 -9.48 12.92 10.91
N PHE A 40 -9.00 13.16 12.14
CA PHE A 40 -9.37 14.31 12.97
C PHE A 40 -8.51 15.56 12.72
N SER A 41 -7.65 15.55 11.70
CA SER A 41 -6.84 16.72 11.35
C SER A 41 -7.72 17.86 10.84
N LYS A 42 -7.38 19.11 11.22
CA LYS A 42 -8.03 20.32 10.67
C LYS A 42 -7.89 20.44 9.16
N ASN A 43 -6.87 19.80 8.58
CA ASN A 43 -6.61 19.83 7.14
C ASN A 43 -7.43 18.77 6.38
N MET A 44 -8.17 17.91 7.07
CA MET A 44 -9.01 16.89 6.45
C MET A 44 -10.38 17.48 6.10
N LYS A 45 -10.50 18.04 4.89
CA LYS A 45 -11.75 18.58 4.35
C LYS A 45 -12.54 17.48 3.63
N GLU A 46 -13.76 17.81 3.25
CA GLU A 46 -14.69 16.91 2.56
C GLU A 46 -14.11 16.35 1.25
N ASP A 47 -13.52 17.21 0.44
CA ASP A 47 -12.93 16.88 -0.86
C ASP A 47 -11.54 16.24 -0.76
N THR A 48 -10.87 16.30 0.39
CA THR A 48 -9.44 15.96 0.49
C THR A 48 -9.15 14.52 0.05
N ARG A 49 -10.01 13.56 0.41
CA ARG A 49 -9.87 12.16 0.01
C ARG A 49 -10.21 11.95 -1.47
N LYS A 50 -11.31 12.53 -1.96
CA LYS A 50 -11.71 12.45 -3.37
C LYS A 50 -10.64 13.08 -4.26
N THR A 51 -10.08 14.22 -3.86
CA THR A 51 -9.02 14.91 -4.59
C THR A 51 -7.75 14.08 -4.69
N TYR A 52 -7.35 13.44 -3.58
CA TYR A 52 -6.24 12.52 -3.62
C TYR A 52 -6.54 11.33 -4.53
N ALA A 53 -7.71 10.70 -4.40
CA ALA A 53 -8.06 9.51 -5.17
C ALA A 53 -8.21 9.78 -6.69
N CYS A 54 -8.79 10.93 -7.07
CA CYS A 54 -9.25 11.17 -8.44
C CYS A 54 -8.45 12.18 -9.25
N PHE A 55 -7.67 13.06 -8.60
CA PHE A 55 -7.01 14.16 -9.32
C PHE A 55 -5.49 14.14 -9.13
N ALA A 56 -5.01 14.11 -7.89
CA ALA A 56 -3.57 14.21 -7.62
C ALA A 56 -3.17 13.53 -6.29
N PRO A 57 -2.56 12.34 -6.32
CA PRO A 57 -2.29 11.49 -7.48
C PRO A 57 -3.50 10.60 -7.81
N ILE A 58 -3.97 10.55 -9.07
CA ILE A 58 -4.95 9.54 -9.50
C ILE A 58 -4.48 8.15 -9.06
N VAL A 59 -5.24 7.50 -8.18
CA VAL A 59 -4.87 6.23 -7.56
C VAL A 59 -5.38 5.06 -8.40
N ASP A 60 -4.64 3.94 -8.37
CA ASP A 60 -5.00 2.73 -9.12
C ASP A 60 -5.81 1.77 -8.26
N TYR A 61 -5.61 1.78 -6.93
CA TYR A 61 -6.35 0.95 -5.99
C TYR A 61 -6.80 1.72 -4.74
N VAL A 62 -7.92 1.28 -4.17
CA VAL A 62 -8.50 1.82 -2.92
C VAL A 62 -9.13 0.69 -2.12
N TYR A 63 -8.58 0.43 -0.93
CA TYR A 63 -9.00 -0.66 -0.05
C TYR A 63 -9.24 -0.20 1.38
N VAL A 64 -10.21 -0.83 2.04
CA VAL A 64 -10.30 -0.84 3.50
C VAL A 64 -9.73 -2.15 4.00
N VAL A 65 -8.78 -2.09 4.91
CA VAL A 65 -8.03 -3.25 5.40
C VAL A 65 -8.02 -3.31 6.92
N LYS A 66 -7.78 -4.49 7.47
CA LYS A 66 -7.48 -4.68 8.89
C LYS A 66 -6.11 -5.30 9.05
N VAL A 67 -5.33 -4.79 9.99
CA VAL A 67 -4.01 -5.36 10.31
C VAL A 67 -4.19 -6.59 11.20
N LEU A 68 -3.71 -7.75 10.74
CA LEU A 68 -3.77 -9.00 11.49
C LEU A 68 -2.55 -9.18 12.40
N LYS A 69 -1.36 -8.93 11.86
CA LYS A 69 -0.09 -9.09 12.57
C LYS A 69 1.01 -8.23 11.95
N SER A 70 2.07 -8.04 12.72
CA SER A 70 3.32 -7.38 12.30
C SER A 70 4.48 -8.33 12.56
N THR A 71 5.41 -8.42 11.62
CA THR A 71 6.68 -9.15 11.76
C THR A 71 7.81 -8.27 11.27
N GLU A 72 9.04 -8.61 11.64
CA GLU A 72 10.22 -7.85 11.27
C GLU A 72 11.29 -8.78 10.72
N ASP A 73 11.91 -8.39 9.61
CA ASP A 73 13.06 -9.09 9.04
C ASP A 73 14.03 -8.07 8.43
N GLY A 74 15.29 -8.14 8.90
CA GLY A 74 16.33 -7.17 8.60
C GLY A 74 15.88 -5.72 8.86
N VAL A 75 15.96 -4.91 7.80
CA VAL A 75 15.61 -3.47 7.82
C VAL A 75 14.15 -3.20 7.47
N PHE A 76 13.33 -4.24 7.30
CA PHE A 76 11.92 -4.11 6.95
C PHE A 76 11.01 -4.64 8.05
N ARG A 77 9.82 -4.06 8.11
CA ARG A 77 8.67 -4.51 8.87
C ARG A 77 7.58 -4.90 7.89
N TYR A 78 6.93 -6.02 8.16
CA TYR A 78 5.89 -6.59 7.32
C TYR A 78 4.59 -6.59 8.12
N TYR A 79 3.50 -6.17 7.49
CA TYR A 79 2.17 -6.35 8.09
C TYR A 79 1.35 -7.27 7.21
N THR A 80 0.76 -8.28 7.84
CA THR A 80 -0.28 -9.07 7.21
C THR A 80 -1.61 -8.35 7.39
N LEU A 81 -2.27 -8.06 6.29
CA LEU A 81 -3.56 -7.40 6.24
C LEU A 81 -4.62 -8.37 5.72
N VAL A 82 -5.86 -8.17 6.15
CA VAL A 82 -7.03 -8.73 5.47
C VAL A 82 -7.83 -7.61 4.81
N ILE A 83 -8.28 -7.84 3.57
CA ILE A 83 -9.09 -6.88 2.82
C ILE A 83 -10.54 -6.93 3.33
N ILE A 84 -11.00 -5.85 3.95
CA ILE A 84 -12.36 -5.74 4.49
C ILE A 84 -13.34 -5.23 3.41
N ARG A 85 -12.91 -4.26 2.60
CA ARG A 85 -13.68 -3.72 1.45
C ARG A 85 -12.76 -3.41 0.28
N VAL A 86 -13.24 -3.70 -0.91
CA VAL A 86 -12.60 -3.36 -2.19
C VAL A 86 -13.39 -2.22 -2.81
N LEU A 87 -12.87 -1.00 -2.73
CA LEU A 87 -13.53 0.20 -3.27
C LEU A 87 -13.10 0.45 -4.74
N GLN A 88 -11.83 0.19 -5.04
CA GLN A 88 -11.29 0.19 -6.41
C GLN A 88 -10.20 -0.87 -6.52
N ARG A 89 -10.28 -1.71 -7.56
CA ARG A 89 -9.28 -2.72 -7.88
C ARG A 89 -8.16 -2.11 -8.72
N GLY A 90 -6.91 -2.38 -8.32
CA GLY A 90 -5.74 -2.20 -9.18
C GLY A 90 -5.33 -3.51 -9.85
N ARG A 91 -4.05 -3.64 -10.21
CA ARG A 91 -3.51 -4.83 -10.93
C ARG A 91 -3.55 -6.17 -10.18
N ASP A 92 -3.63 -6.17 -8.86
CA ASP A 92 -3.61 -7.41 -8.03
C ASP A 92 -5.01 -8.08 -7.99
N GLU A 93 -6.01 -7.52 -8.68
CA GLU A 93 -7.38 -8.05 -8.79
C GLU A 93 -7.95 -8.63 -7.48
N ILE A 94 -7.63 -8.00 -6.35
CA ILE A 94 -7.90 -8.57 -5.03
C ILE A 94 -9.40 -8.61 -4.75
N VAL A 95 -9.81 -9.63 -4.00
CA VAL A 95 -11.17 -9.81 -3.49
C VAL A 95 -11.24 -9.56 -1.99
N LYS A 96 -12.47 -9.37 -1.48
CA LYS A 96 -12.73 -9.28 -0.04
C LYS A 96 -12.24 -10.54 0.67
N ASP A 97 -11.79 -10.37 1.92
CA ASP A 97 -11.27 -11.39 2.83
C ASP A 97 -9.93 -12.00 2.40
N ALA A 98 -9.36 -11.57 1.28
CA ALA A 98 -8.00 -11.94 0.89
C ALA A 98 -6.96 -11.36 1.86
N GLU A 99 -5.89 -12.10 2.10
CA GLU A 99 -4.72 -11.62 2.83
C GLU A 99 -3.68 -11.02 1.89
N ARG A 100 -3.06 -9.92 2.32
CA ARG A 100 -1.94 -9.27 1.62
C ARG A 100 -0.90 -8.78 2.59
N GLU A 101 0.35 -8.82 2.15
CA GLU A 101 1.47 -8.30 2.92
C GLU A 101 1.88 -6.91 2.41
N VAL A 102 2.00 -5.97 3.35
CA VAL A 102 2.59 -4.65 3.13
C VAL A 102 3.95 -4.58 3.81
N ILE A 103 4.90 -3.94 3.13
CA ILE A 103 6.29 -3.78 3.54
C ILE A 103 6.53 -2.32 3.90
N GLN A 104 7.10 -2.10 5.07
CA GLN A 104 7.55 -0.82 5.56
C GLN A 104 9.05 -0.88 5.86
N ARG A 105 9.79 0.19 5.56
CA ARG A 105 11.17 0.34 6.08
C ARG A 105 11.15 0.73 7.55
N LYS A 106 11.98 0.06 8.34
CA LYS A 106 12.18 0.41 9.75
C LYS A 106 12.76 1.81 9.93
N SER A 107 13.58 2.29 8.99
CA SER A 107 14.13 3.65 8.99
C SER A 107 13.07 4.75 8.81
N CYS A 108 11.84 4.40 8.45
CA CYS A 108 10.72 5.33 8.44
C CYS A 108 10.16 5.45 9.86
N ASP A 109 10.95 6.09 10.72
CA ASP A 109 10.59 6.39 12.10
C ASP A 109 9.37 7.35 12.13
N GLY A 110 8.45 7.12 13.07
CA GLY A 110 7.22 7.91 13.21
C GLY A 110 6.01 7.39 12.40
N PHE A 111 6.14 6.23 11.73
CA PHE A 111 5.04 5.52 11.10
C PHE A 111 4.96 4.09 11.64
N GLU A 112 3.80 3.67 12.13
CA GLU A 112 3.53 2.27 12.47
C GLU A 112 2.04 1.98 12.33
N MET A 113 1.71 0.85 11.69
CA MET A 113 0.33 0.38 11.61
C MET A 113 0.00 -0.45 12.85
N LYS A 114 -1.13 -0.16 13.49
CA LYS A 114 -1.56 -0.83 14.72
C LYS A 114 -2.25 -2.14 14.36
N VAL A 115 -1.79 -3.22 14.98
CA VAL A 115 -2.46 -4.52 14.91
C VAL A 115 -3.90 -4.39 15.40
N SER A 116 -4.82 -5.09 14.74
CA SER A 116 -6.28 -5.05 14.96
C SER A 116 -6.99 -3.75 14.60
N SER A 117 -6.29 -2.72 14.13
CA SER A 117 -6.91 -1.50 13.61
C SER A 117 -7.26 -1.61 12.12
N ASN A 118 -8.28 -0.84 11.72
CA ASN A 118 -8.68 -0.71 10.33
C ASN A 118 -8.03 0.51 9.68
N TYR A 119 -7.68 0.39 8.41
CA TYR A 119 -7.04 1.45 7.63
C TYR A 119 -7.71 1.61 6.26
N LEU A 120 -7.82 2.85 5.80
CA LEU A 120 -8.02 3.18 4.40
C LEU A 120 -6.64 3.29 3.74
N ILE A 121 -6.41 2.47 2.71
CA ILE A 121 -5.19 2.48 1.91
C ILE A 121 -5.53 2.80 0.46
N MET A 122 -4.85 3.78 -0.11
CA MET A 122 -4.99 4.17 -1.52
C MET A 122 -3.62 4.40 -2.13
N GLY A 123 -3.39 3.96 -3.35
CA GLY A 123 -2.09 4.14 -3.98
C GLY A 123 -2.06 3.73 -5.44
N LYS A 124 -0.86 3.80 -6.02
CA LYS A 124 -0.60 3.43 -7.41
C LYS A 124 -0.03 2.03 -7.54
N ASP A 125 -0.22 1.38 -8.68
CA ASP A 125 0.33 0.06 -9.00
C ASP A 125 1.86 0.01 -8.97
N GLY A 126 2.53 1.17 -9.11
CA GLY A 126 3.97 1.30 -8.90
C GLY A 126 4.44 0.99 -7.46
N THR A 127 3.52 1.04 -6.50
CA THR A 127 3.78 0.65 -5.09
C THR A 127 3.63 -0.86 -4.87
N VAL A 128 3.16 -1.60 -5.88
CA VAL A 128 2.97 -3.06 -5.82
C VAL A 128 4.22 -3.75 -6.36
N THR A 129 4.77 -4.69 -5.60
CA THR A 129 5.98 -5.43 -6.00
C THR A 129 5.80 -6.10 -7.36
N HIS A 130 6.87 -6.18 -8.14
CA HIS A 130 6.87 -6.90 -9.42
C HIS A 130 7.07 -8.41 -9.24
N THR A 131 7.50 -8.82 -8.05
CA THR A 131 7.71 -10.21 -7.68
C THR A 131 6.64 -10.65 -6.70
N LEU A 132 6.24 -11.91 -6.80
CA LEU A 132 5.31 -12.53 -5.87
C LEU A 132 6.03 -12.97 -4.59
N ASP A 133 5.28 -13.13 -3.51
CA ASP A 133 5.72 -13.84 -2.32
C ASP A 133 5.68 -15.38 -2.52
N ALA A 134 6.01 -16.13 -1.47
CA ALA A 134 5.98 -17.59 -1.50
C ALA A 134 4.57 -18.17 -1.76
N ASN A 135 3.52 -17.39 -1.50
CA ASN A 135 2.12 -17.76 -1.70
C ASN A 135 1.57 -17.23 -3.05
N GLN A 136 2.44 -16.78 -3.95
CA GLN A 136 2.07 -16.22 -5.26
C GLN A 136 1.23 -14.93 -5.18
N HIS A 137 1.36 -14.16 -4.10
CA HIS A 137 0.68 -12.87 -3.95
C HIS A 137 1.63 -11.70 -4.17
N PHE A 138 1.09 -10.61 -4.71
CA PHE A 138 1.81 -9.34 -4.73
C PHE A 138 1.93 -8.76 -3.32
N ARG A 139 3.02 -8.03 -3.10
CA ARG A 139 3.26 -7.28 -1.86
C ARG A 139 3.17 -5.79 -2.14
N TYR A 140 2.80 -5.02 -1.13
CA TYR A 140 2.61 -3.58 -1.25
C TYR A 140 3.71 -2.86 -0.49
N PHE A 141 4.39 -1.90 -1.11
CA PHE A 141 5.46 -1.16 -0.45
C PHE A 141 4.97 0.21 -0.01
N LEU A 142 5.10 0.49 1.29
CA LEU A 142 4.63 1.74 1.87
C LEU A 142 5.67 2.84 1.68
N ASN A 143 5.34 3.81 0.83
CA ASN A 143 6.12 5.00 0.53
C ASN A 143 5.24 6.27 0.63
N ASN A 144 5.80 7.42 0.29
CA ASN A 144 5.09 8.71 0.31
C ASN A 144 3.93 8.85 -0.68
N GLU A 145 3.78 7.91 -1.62
CA GLU A 145 2.73 7.89 -2.65
C GLU A 145 1.53 7.02 -2.24
N VAL A 146 1.61 6.37 -1.07
CA VAL A 146 0.49 5.62 -0.50
C VAL A 146 -0.22 6.50 0.54
N TRP A 147 -1.52 6.69 0.35
CA TRP A 147 -2.40 7.23 1.38
C TRP A 147 -2.66 6.14 2.43
N ILE A 148 -2.35 6.46 3.68
CA ILE A 148 -2.60 5.55 4.82
C ILE A 148 -3.31 6.35 5.89
N GLU A 149 -4.54 5.96 6.18
CA GLU A 149 -5.39 6.61 7.18
C GLU A 149 -6.00 5.57 8.13
N GLU A 150 -5.73 5.71 9.43
CA GLU A 150 -6.39 4.89 10.46
C GLU A 150 -7.87 5.25 10.52
N ILE A 151 -8.76 4.27 10.29
CA ILE A 151 -10.20 4.45 10.41
C ILE A 151 -10.53 4.44 11.91
N PRO A 152 -11.11 5.53 12.47
CA PRO A 152 -11.39 5.60 13.89
C PRO A 152 -12.39 4.53 14.33
N GLU A 153 -12.15 3.95 15.50
CA GLU A 153 -13.14 3.10 16.17
C GLU A 153 -14.45 3.86 16.42
N GLU A 154 -15.58 3.16 16.36
CA GLU A 154 -16.92 3.75 16.51
C GLU A 154 -17.06 4.59 17.79
N ARG A 155 -16.46 4.14 18.90
CA ARG A 155 -16.46 4.89 20.18
C ARG A 155 -15.86 6.30 20.05
N LYS A 156 -14.83 6.48 19.21
CA LYS A 156 -14.19 7.79 18.99
C LYS A 156 -15.13 8.71 18.19
N CYS A 157 -15.97 8.15 17.32
CA CYS A 157 -16.95 8.88 16.53
C CYS A 157 -18.20 9.31 17.32
N LYS A 158 -18.47 8.69 18.48
CA LYS A 158 -19.57 9.09 19.37
C LYS A 158 -19.33 10.46 20.01
N ALA A 159 -18.08 10.86 20.17
CA ALA A 159 -17.73 12.19 20.69
C ALA A 159 -18.16 13.30 19.72
N THR A 160 -18.87 14.31 20.24
CA THR A 160 -19.42 15.41 19.42
C THR A 160 -18.37 16.12 18.57
N ILE A 161 -17.17 16.32 19.12
CA ILE A 161 -16.04 16.97 18.42
C ILE A 161 -15.55 16.18 17.19
N ASN A 162 -15.71 14.85 17.19
CA ASN A 162 -15.22 13.97 16.13
C ASN A 162 -16.30 13.61 15.10
N ARG A 163 -17.57 13.86 15.42
CA ARG A 163 -18.72 13.42 14.61
C ARG A 163 -18.60 13.85 13.15
N LYS A 164 -18.28 15.14 12.91
CA LYS A 164 -18.13 15.68 11.55
C LYS A 164 -17.02 14.96 10.78
N ALA A 165 -15.85 14.79 11.39
CA ALA A 165 -14.71 14.14 10.74
C ALA A 165 -15.00 12.66 10.41
N CYS A 166 -15.68 11.93 11.31
CA CYS A 166 -16.12 10.58 11.03
C CYS A 166 -17.17 10.52 9.91
N GLN A 167 -18.13 11.46 9.90
CA GLN A 167 -19.12 11.55 8.84
C GLN A 167 -18.46 11.77 7.47
N LEU A 168 -17.50 12.70 7.37
CA LEU A 168 -16.76 12.93 6.12
C LEU A 168 -16.03 11.68 5.62
N LEU A 169 -15.43 10.90 6.52
CA LEU A 169 -14.80 9.63 6.16
C LEU A 169 -15.84 8.61 5.66
N GLN A 170 -16.96 8.45 6.36
CA GLN A 170 -17.99 7.48 5.97
C GLN A 170 -18.65 7.85 4.65
N THR A 171 -18.96 9.13 4.43
CA THR A 171 -19.48 9.65 3.16
C THR A 171 -18.51 9.33 2.02
N PHE A 172 -17.21 9.62 2.18
CA PHE A 172 -16.22 9.24 1.17
C PHE A 172 -16.21 7.73 0.88
N LEU A 173 -16.19 6.88 1.92
CA LEU A 173 -16.14 5.43 1.74
C LEU A 173 -17.39 4.87 1.04
N GLN A 174 -18.56 5.47 1.26
CA GLN A 174 -19.82 5.06 0.63
C GLN A 174 -19.89 5.56 -0.82
N ASP A 175 -19.68 6.86 -1.01
CA ASP A 175 -19.78 7.50 -2.33
C ASP A 175 -18.75 6.91 -3.29
N TYR A 176 -17.51 6.74 -2.85
CA TYR A 176 -16.43 6.23 -3.68
C TYR A 176 -16.64 4.76 -4.09
N GLU A 177 -17.28 3.94 -3.25
CA GLU A 177 -17.62 2.57 -3.63
C GLU A 177 -18.65 2.51 -4.78
N LEU A 178 -19.54 3.49 -4.84
CA LEU A 178 -20.62 3.54 -5.83
C LEU A 178 -20.18 4.17 -7.14
N GLN A 179 -19.49 5.32 -7.09
CA GLN A 179 -19.21 6.14 -8.26
C GLN A 179 -17.71 6.32 -8.55
N GLN A 180 -16.84 5.95 -7.61
CA GLN A 180 -15.39 6.19 -7.68
C GLN A 180 -15.09 7.66 -8.04
N CYS A 181 -14.48 7.88 -9.21
CA CYS A 181 -14.14 9.19 -9.74
C CYS A 181 -15.07 9.67 -10.85
N SER A 182 -16.22 9.01 -11.02
CA SER A 182 -17.28 9.50 -11.90
C SER A 182 -18.01 10.66 -11.23
N ASP A 183 -18.36 11.67 -12.03
CA ASP A 183 -19.16 12.83 -11.61
C ASP A 183 -20.66 12.57 -11.75
#